data_AF-A0A661R588-F1
#
_entry.id   AF-A0A661R588-F1
#
_cell.length_a   1.000
_cell.length_b   1.000
_cell.length_c   1.000
_cell.angle_alpha   90.00
_cell.angle_beta   90.00
_cell.angle_gamma   90.00
#
_symmetry.space_group_name_H-M   'P 1'
#
loop_
_entity.id
_entity.type
_entity.pdbx_description
1 polymer ?
#
loop_
_entity_poly.entity_id
_entity_poly.type
_entity_poly.pdbx_seq_one_letter_code
_entity_poly.pdbx_strand_id
1 'polypeptide(L)'
;MKHRTSSKQYPLARLIWVDWKNRAIIPEISLKTIRPKEDISHLPQGGVCHNHILSRTQYDKGDESATDFAYALALIRRGFSITETSHRILAQRQDWKNHKGTNKRENYLQRTISKAARIIANS
;
A
#
# COMPACT_ATOMS: atom_id res chain seq x y z
N MET A 1 -39.28 1.10 15.63
CA MET A 1 -39.03 0.99 14.18
C MET A 1 -37.59 0.51 13.93
N LYS A 2 -37.25 -0.76 14.22
CA LYS A 2 -35.86 -1.24 14.24
C LYS A 2 -35.30 -1.61 12.85
N HIS A 3 -36.14 -1.72 11.82
CA HIS A 3 -35.80 -2.31 10.52
C HIS A 3 -36.08 -1.40 9.32
N ARG A 4 -36.18 -0.09 9.54
CA ARG A 4 -36.41 0.90 8.47
C ARG A 4 -35.17 1.75 8.27
N THR A 5 -34.92 2.15 7.02
CA THR A 5 -33.90 3.14 6.68
C THR A 5 -34.29 4.52 7.22
N SER A 6 -33.35 5.47 7.20
CA SER A 6 -33.61 6.89 7.57
C SER A 6 -34.73 7.53 6.75
N SER A 7 -34.97 7.04 5.53
CA SER A 7 -36.10 7.42 4.66
C SER A 7 -37.44 6.74 5.01
N LYS A 8 -37.53 6.03 6.14
CA LYS A 8 -38.69 5.23 6.59
C LYS A 8 -39.11 4.09 5.64
N GLN A 9 -38.23 3.69 4.72
CA GLN A 9 -38.46 2.58 3.79
C GLN A 9 -37.93 1.27 4.37
N TYR A 10 -38.45 0.14 3.88
CA TYR A 10 -37.88 -1.17 4.18
C TYR A 10 -36.66 -1.40 3.27
N PRO A 11 -35.56 -1.99 3.78
CA PRO A 11 -34.42 -2.33 2.93
C PRO A 11 -34.87 -3.30 1.84
N LEU A 12 -34.37 -3.09 0.61
CA LEU A 12 -34.65 -3.99 -0.51
C LEU A 12 -34.04 -5.37 -0.19
N ALA A 13 -34.88 -6.38 0.01
CA ALA A 13 -34.42 -7.76 0.09
C ALA A 13 -34.05 -8.25 -1.31
N ARG A 14 -32.84 -8.79 -1.48
CA ARG A 14 -32.39 -9.39 -2.74
C ARG A 14 -32.26 -10.90 -2.54
N LEU A 15 -33.01 -11.68 -3.31
CA LEU A 15 -32.86 -13.13 -3.35
C LEU A 15 -31.62 -13.44 -4.19
N ILE A 16 -30.61 -14.07 -3.58
CA ILE A 16 -29.40 -14.51 -4.27
C ILE A 16 -29.37 -16.03 -4.18
N TRP A 17 -29.41 -16.70 -5.34
CA TRP A 17 -29.22 -18.13 -5.41
C TRP A 17 -27.73 -18.44 -5.36
N VAL A 18 -27.31 -19.19 -4.34
CA VAL A 18 -25.93 -19.64 -4.17
C VAL A 18 -25.91 -21.16 -4.22
N ASP A 19 -25.19 -21.72 -5.19
CA ASP A 19 -24.96 -23.15 -5.26
C ASP A 19 -23.86 -23.57 -4.29
N TRP A 20 -24.24 -23.78 -3.03
CA TRP A 20 -23.32 -24.16 -1.97
C TRP A 20 -22.81 -25.60 -2.08
N LYS A 21 -23.45 -26.46 -2.87
CA LYS A 21 -23.03 -27.86 -3.10
C LYS A 21 -22.22 -28.04 -4.38
N ASN A 22 -22.03 -26.97 -5.16
CA ASN A 22 -21.31 -26.99 -6.43
C ASN A 22 -21.86 -28.05 -7.41
N ARG A 23 -23.19 -28.21 -7.44
CA ARG A 23 -23.91 -29.21 -8.28
C ARG A 23 -24.57 -28.60 -9.51
N ALA A 24 -24.65 -27.27 -9.59
CA ALA A 24 -25.17 -26.59 -10.76
C ALA A 24 -24.23 -26.82 -11.93
N ILE A 25 -24.77 -27.34 -13.03
CA ILE A 25 -24.06 -27.41 -14.29
C ILE A 25 -24.08 -26.00 -14.88
N ILE A 26 -23.02 -25.23 -14.60
CA ILE A 26 -22.83 -23.89 -15.15
C ILE A 26 -22.22 -24.07 -16.55
N PRO A 27 -22.93 -23.72 -17.63
CA PRO A 27 -22.36 -23.82 -18.97
C PRO A 27 -21.15 -22.91 -19.08
N GLU A 28 -20.08 -23.42 -19.68
CA GLU A 28 -18.86 -22.66 -19.91
C GLU A 28 -19.13 -21.60 -20.97
N ILE A 29 -19.32 -20.36 -20.53
CA ILE A 29 -19.47 -19.23 -21.43
C ILE A 29 -18.08 -18.88 -21.92
N SER A 30 -17.80 -19.11 -23.20
CA SER A 30 -16.63 -18.54 -23.87
C SER A 30 -16.85 -17.04 -23.99
N LEU A 31 -16.52 -16.33 -22.90
CA LEU A 31 -16.40 -14.88 -22.93
C LEU A 31 -15.21 -14.59 -23.84
N LYS A 32 -15.46 -14.29 -25.11
CA LYS A 32 -14.48 -13.55 -25.91
C LYS A 32 -14.13 -12.34 -25.06
N THR A 33 -12.90 -12.28 -24.59
CA THR A 33 -12.42 -11.18 -23.74
C THR A 33 -12.41 -9.91 -24.58
N ILE A 34 -13.57 -9.33 -24.83
CA ILE A 34 -13.70 -7.92 -25.13
C ILE A 34 -13.46 -7.29 -23.77
N ARG A 35 -12.19 -7.07 -23.45
CA ARG A 35 -11.83 -6.21 -22.32
C ARG A 35 -12.59 -4.92 -22.58
N PRO A 36 -13.60 -4.55 -21.78
CA PRO A 36 -14.08 -3.20 -21.87
C PRO A 36 -12.84 -2.33 -21.65
N LYS A 37 -12.61 -1.41 -22.59
CA LYS A 37 -11.66 -0.32 -22.42
C LYS A 37 -12.27 0.63 -21.38
N GLU A 38 -12.61 0.11 -20.21
CA GLU A 38 -12.67 0.95 -19.03
C GLU A 38 -11.23 1.37 -18.85
N ASP A 39 -10.99 2.67 -19.00
CA ASP A 39 -9.74 3.31 -18.65
C ASP A 39 -9.50 3.08 -17.15
N ILE A 40 -9.05 1.88 -16.80
CA ILE A 40 -8.31 1.66 -15.57
C ILE A 40 -7.15 2.62 -15.73
N SER A 41 -7.18 3.74 -14.99
CA SER A 41 -6.19 4.82 -15.14
C SER A 41 -4.84 4.15 -15.25
N HIS A 42 -4.19 4.34 -16.40
CA HIS A 42 -2.96 3.65 -16.73
C HIS A 42 -2.08 3.68 -15.47
N LEU A 43 -1.84 2.51 -14.85
CA LEU A 43 -0.73 2.39 -13.92
C LEU A 43 0.43 3.05 -14.66
N PRO A 44 1.04 4.13 -14.15
CA PRO A 44 2.03 4.84 -14.94
C PRO A 44 3.22 3.91 -15.16
N GLN A 45 3.20 3.19 -16.28
CA GLN A 45 4.34 2.57 -16.91
C GLN A 45 5.07 3.70 -17.63
N GLY A 46 5.82 4.50 -16.89
CA GLY A 46 6.51 5.63 -17.50
C GLY A 46 7.55 6.19 -16.57
N GLY A 47 8.80 6.28 -17.06
CA GLY A 47 9.95 6.84 -16.35
C GLY A 47 9.81 8.30 -15.89
N VAL A 48 8.63 8.91 -16.04
CA VAL A 48 8.26 10.23 -15.50
C VAL A 48 8.33 10.26 -13.97
N CYS A 49 8.09 9.12 -13.30
CA CYS A 49 8.20 9.02 -11.84
C CYS A 49 9.65 8.90 -11.33
N HIS A 50 10.64 8.64 -12.20
CA HIS A 50 12.04 8.48 -11.82
C HIS A 50 12.79 9.80 -11.60
N ASN A 51 12.20 10.94 -11.94
CA ASN A 51 12.82 12.27 -11.75
C ASN A 51 12.27 13.05 -10.56
N HIS A 52 11.21 12.57 -9.88
CA HIS A 52 10.64 13.28 -8.75
C HIS A 52 11.52 13.12 -7.50
N ILE A 53 11.92 14.21 -6.82
CA ILE A 53 12.65 14.10 -5.55
C ILE A 53 11.73 13.44 -4.52
N LEU A 54 12.12 12.27 -3.99
CA LEU A 54 11.31 11.58 -2.99
C LEU A 54 11.32 12.38 -1.67
N SER A 55 10.14 12.72 -1.17
CA SER A 55 9.93 13.32 0.14
C SER A 55 9.18 12.35 1.05
N ARG A 56 9.57 12.29 2.33
CA ARG A 56 8.91 11.47 3.37
C ARG A 56 7.43 11.78 3.49
N THR A 57 7.03 13.05 3.32
CA THR A 57 5.62 13.48 3.40
C THR A 57 4.72 12.82 2.36
N GLN A 58 5.27 12.42 1.21
CA GLN A 58 4.53 11.70 0.16
C GLN A 58 4.17 10.26 0.58
N TYR A 59 4.81 9.75 1.62
CA TYR A 59 4.64 8.40 2.14
C TYR A 59 3.96 8.37 3.50
N ASP A 60 3.31 9.48 3.90
CA ASP A 60 2.65 9.55 5.20
C ASP A 60 1.53 8.50 5.33
N LYS A 61 1.61 7.71 6.40
CA LYS A 61 0.67 6.65 6.77
C LYS A 61 -0.03 6.93 8.10
N GLY A 62 0.19 8.11 8.71
CA GLY A 62 -0.34 8.44 10.04
C GLY A 62 0.37 7.75 11.21
N ASP A 63 1.34 6.88 10.92
CA ASP A 63 2.26 6.31 11.90
C ASP A 63 3.70 6.53 11.42
N GLU A 64 4.54 7.09 12.28
CA GLU A 64 5.93 7.41 11.99
C GLU A 64 6.72 6.20 11.50
N SER A 65 6.45 5.01 12.06
CA SER A 65 7.19 3.79 11.71
C SER A 65 6.75 3.23 10.36
N ALA A 66 5.44 3.22 10.09
CA ALA A 66 4.89 2.84 8.80
C ALA A 66 5.33 3.81 7.69
N THR A 67 5.34 5.12 7.96
CA THR A 67 5.82 6.17 7.05
C THR A 67 7.30 5.97 6.73
N ASP A 68 8.16 5.79 7.74
CA ASP A 68 9.60 5.55 7.52
C ASP A 68 9.85 4.28 6.69
N PHE A 69 9.11 3.21 6.96
CA PHE A 69 9.25 1.96 6.23
C PHE A 69 8.82 2.10 4.76
N ALA A 70 7.68 2.76 4.50
CA ALA A 70 7.22 3.02 3.13
C ALA A 70 8.20 3.91 2.36
N TYR A 71 8.73 4.95 3.01
CA TYR A 71 9.73 5.84 2.42
C TYR A 71 11.05 5.11 2.15
N ALA A 72 11.52 4.27 3.08
CA ALA A 72 12.72 3.45 2.90
C ALA A 72 12.58 2.48 1.72
N LEU A 73 11.42 1.83 1.59
CA LEU A 73 11.12 0.97 0.43
C LEU A 73 11.22 1.72 -0.88
N ALA A 74 10.68 2.94 -0.96
CA ALA A 74 10.73 3.74 -2.18
C ALA A 74 12.15 4.20 -2.54
N LEU A 75 12.94 4.59 -1.54
CA LEU A 75 14.35 4.96 -1.73
C LEU A 75 15.16 3.78 -2.24
N ILE A 76 15.10 2.63 -1.57
CA ILE A 76 15.92 1.47 -1.96
C ILE A 76 15.50 0.95 -3.34
N ARG A 77 14.19 0.95 -3.66
CA ARG A 77 13.71 0.58 -5.02
C ARG A 77 14.30 1.45 -6.12
N ARG A 78 14.71 2.68 -5.79
CA ARG A 78 15.30 3.63 -6.72
C ARG A 78 16.84 3.60 -6.73
N GLY A 79 17.44 2.67 -5.99
CA GLY A 79 18.89 2.46 -5.97
C GLY A 79 19.63 3.32 -4.94
N PHE A 80 18.93 3.98 -4.02
CA PHE A 80 19.58 4.70 -2.92
C PHE A 80 20.29 3.73 -1.97
N SER A 81 21.48 4.10 -1.51
CA SER A 81 22.26 3.28 -0.57
C SER A 81 21.60 3.24 0.82
N ILE A 82 21.98 2.25 1.62
CA ILE A 82 21.51 2.10 3.01
C ILE A 82 21.88 3.34 3.85
N THR A 83 23.10 3.85 3.68
CA THR A 83 23.61 5.02 4.41
C THR A 83 22.84 6.28 4.03
N GLU A 84 22.59 6.49 2.73
CA GLU A 84 21.83 7.65 2.27
C GLU A 84 20.36 7.57 2.70
N THR A 85 19.76 6.38 2.66
CA THR A 85 18.40 6.15 3.16
C THR A 85 18.29 6.51 4.64
N SER A 86 19.26 6.07 5.46
CA SER A 86 19.33 6.41 6.88
C SER A 86 19.41 7.92 7.11
N HIS A 87 20.32 8.60 6.40
CA HIS A 87 20.49 10.04 6.51
C HIS A 87 19.21 10.80 6.12
N ARG A 88 18.55 10.41 5.03
CA ARG A 88 17.29 11.04 4.58
C ARG A 88 16.16 10.89 5.59
N ILE A 89 16.03 9.72 6.23
CA ILE A 89 15.02 9.52 7.29
C ILE A 89 15.34 10.39 8.50
N LEU A 90 16.60 10.42 8.95
CA LEU A 90 17.04 11.26 10.06
C LEU A 90 16.77 12.74 9.83
N ALA A 91 17.01 13.22 8.60
CA ALA A 91 16.82 14.63 8.25
C ALA A 91 15.34 15.04 8.17
N GLN A 92 14.46 14.14 7.73
CA GLN A 92 13.05 14.49 7.45
C GLN A 92 12.09 14.12 8.60
N ARG A 93 12.44 13.15 9.43
CA ARG A 93 11.61 12.72 10.57
C ARG A 93 11.74 13.69 11.74
N GLN A 94 10.61 14.28 12.14
CA GLN A 94 10.54 15.25 13.24
C GLN A 94 10.27 14.59 14.60
N ASP A 95 9.43 13.56 14.65
CA ASP A 95 9.03 12.93 15.93
C ASP A 95 9.79 11.61 16.21
N TRP A 96 10.65 11.66 17.24
CA TRP A 96 11.42 10.52 17.75
C TRP A 96 10.98 10.04 19.14
N LYS A 97 9.75 10.36 19.59
CA LYS A 97 9.27 10.05 20.96
C LYS A 97 9.46 8.59 21.38
N ASN A 98 9.31 7.65 20.45
CA ASN A 98 9.41 6.20 20.69
C ASN A 98 10.85 5.67 20.61
N HIS A 99 11.77 6.45 20.06
CA HIS A 99 13.18 6.09 19.90
C HIS A 99 14.07 7.23 20.41
N LYS A 100 13.94 7.54 21.71
CA LYS A 100 14.81 8.50 22.39
C LYS A 100 16.19 7.88 22.62
N GLY A 101 17.25 8.58 22.21
CA GLY A 101 18.64 8.14 22.34
C GLY A 101 19.24 7.61 21.03
N THR A 102 20.52 7.92 20.80
CA THR A 102 21.27 7.61 19.57
C THR A 102 21.23 6.12 19.24
N ASN A 103 21.58 5.26 20.19
CA ASN A 103 21.62 3.81 20.00
C ASN A 103 20.24 3.22 19.65
N LYS A 104 19.15 3.75 20.23
CA LYS A 104 17.80 3.29 19.91
C LYS A 104 17.37 3.70 18.51
N ARG A 105 17.75 4.91 18.08
CA ARG A 105 17.47 5.40 16.71
C ARG A 105 18.23 4.59 15.68
N GLU A 106 19.51 4.36 15.91
CA GLU A 106 20.37 3.59 15.01
C GLU A 106 19.87 2.15 14.84
N ASN A 107 19.58 1.46 15.95
CA ASN A 107 19.01 0.11 15.91
C ASN A 107 17.64 0.06 15.19
N TYR A 108 16.79 1.06 15.40
CA TYR A 108 15.51 1.17 14.71
C TYR A 108 15.69 1.37 13.20
N LEU A 109 16.57 2.29 12.80
CA LEU A 109 16.85 2.58 11.39
C LEU A 109 17.44 1.36 10.70
N GLN A 110 18.41 0.70 11.32
CA GLN A 110 19.02 -0.52 10.80
C GLN A 110 17.95 -1.59 10.56
N ARG A 111 17.10 -1.89 11.55
CA ARG A 111 16.01 -2.87 11.40
C ARG A 111 15.05 -2.51 10.26
N THR A 112 14.67 -1.24 10.15
CA THR A 112 13.71 -0.75 9.16
C THR A 112 14.28 -0.84 7.74
N ILE A 113 15.51 -0.37 7.54
CA ILE A 113 16.19 -0.36 6.24
C ILE A 113 16.57 -1.77 5.82
N SER A 114 17.09 -2.61 6.73
CA SER A 114 17.38 -4.02 6.43
C SER A 114 16.13 -4.80 6.03
N LYS A 115 14.99 -4.54 6.69
CA LYS A 115 13.71 -5.15 6.30
C LYS A 115 13.28 -4.72 4.89
N ALA A 116 13.38 -3.43 4.58
CA ALA A 116 13.03 -2.90 3.27
C ALA A 116 13.95 -3.46 2.16
N ALA A 117 15.26 -3.48 2.39
CA ALA A 117 16.24 -4.05 1.47
C ALA A 117 15.97 -5.54 1.19
N ARG A 118 15.67 -6.32 2.23
CA ARG A 118 15.34 -7.75 2.09
C ARG A 118 14.10 -7.99 1.24
N ILE A 119 13.07 -7.15 1.38
CA ILE A 119 11.85 -7.28 0.57
C ILE A 119 12.16 -7.02 -0.90
N ILE A 120 13.00 -6.04 -1.20
CA ILE A 120 13.36 -5.67 -2.58
C ILE A 120 14.30 -6.70 -3.21
N ALA A 121 15.21 -7.28 -2.42
CA ALA A 121 16.06 -8.37 -2.89
C ALA A 121 15.27 -9.65 -3.23
N ASN A 122 14.10 -9.84 -2.63
CA ASN A 122 13.22 -11.00 -2.84
C ASN A 122 12.04 -10.71 -3.79
N SER A 123 11.99 -9.53 -4.41
CA SER A 123 10.88 -9.09 -5.28
C SER A 123 11.20 -9.11 -6.76
#